data_AF-A0A2G5CRD5-F1
#
_entry.id   AF-A0A2G5CRD5-F1
#
_cell.length_a   1.000
_cell.length_b   1.000
_cell.length_c   1.000
_cell.angle_alpha   90.00
_cell.angle_beta   90.00
_cell.angle_gamma   90.00
#
_symmetry.space_group_name_H-M   'P 1'
#
loop_
_entity.id
_entity.type
_entity.pdbx_description
1 polymer ?
#
loop_
_entity_poly.entity_id
_entity_poly.type
_entity_poly.pdbx_seq_one_letter_code
_entity_poly.pdbx_strand_id
1 'polypeptide(L)'
;MANNLVSRYLLTTFLFQNPNYSLMVVRPYSSSSSVENYWKLLQRSNDSQTNLEKTLTNVRGKLDSSIVEIILKRCSINRSSLLGLRFFIWAGLQPDYRHTSCMFNKACKLFEIHQKPQTISDVLESYRMENRLVSVKTFKVVLNLCGEAKLADEALGLLRKMGEFGCRPDTTIFNIYIFFYSKSNI
;
A
#
# COMPACT_ATOMS: atom_id res chain seq x y z
N MET A 1 -2.35 -39.33 -37.92
CA MET A 1 -1.25 -38.37 -38.15
C MET A 1 -1.81 -36.98 -37.85
N ALA A 2 -1.74 -36.51 -36.60
CA ALA A 2 -0.63 -35.71 -36.05
C ALA A 2 -0.40 -34.41 -36.84
N ASN A 3 -0.92 -33.26 -36.34
CA ASN A 3 -0.11 -32.23 -35.68
C ASN A 3 -0.81 -30.85 -35.59
N ASN A 4 -0.73 -30.29 -34.39
CA ASN A 4 -0.53 -28.88 -34.02
C ASN A 4 -1.53 -27.82 -34.47
N LEU A 5 -2.21 -27.21 -33.49
CA LEU A 5 -2.32 -25.75 -33.37
C LEU A 5 -2.54 -25.36 -31.90
N VAL A 6 -1.50 -24.78 -31.32
CA VAL A 6 -1.44 -24.24 -29.96
C VAL A 6 -2.37 -23.03 -29.83
N SER A 7 -3.25 -23.09 -28.83
CA SER A 7 -4.11 -22.00 -28.37
C SER A 7 -3.27 -20.78 -27.96
N ARG A 8 -3.47 -19.65 -28.64
CA ARG A 8 -2.98 -18.33 -28.20
C ARG A 8 -4.11 -17.64 -27.45
N TYR A 9 -3.95 -17.54 -26.13
CA TYR A 9 -4.77 -16.70 -25.27
C TYR A 9 -4.74 -15.24 -25.76
N LEU A 10 -5.88 -14.76 -26.27
CA LEU A 10 -6.10 -13.35 -26.57
C LEU A 10 -6.45 -12.63 -25.27
N LEU A 11 -5.58 -11.70 -24.85
CA LEU A 11 -5.85 -10.71 -23.83
C LEU A 11 -6.94 -9.76 -24.35
N THR A 12 -8.16 -9.87 -23.84
CA THR A 12 -9.24 -8.93 -24.12
C THR A 12 -9.11 -7.71 -23.22
N THR A 13 -8.66 -6.60 -23.80
CA THR A 13 -8.68 -5.27 -23.17
C THR A 13 -10.11 -4.76 -23.18
N PHE A 14 -10.73 -4.57 -22.02
CA PHE A 14 -12.01 -3.88 -21.90
C PHE A 14 -11.82 -2.40 -22.23
N LEU A 15 -12.40 -1.95 -23.34
CA LEU A 15 -12.53 -0.54 -23.69
C LEU A 15 -13.90 -0.05 -23.20
N PHE A 16 -13.91 0.80 -22.18
CA PHE A 16 -15.04 1.70 -21.94
C PHE A 16 -14.71 3.04 -22.61
N GLN A 17 -15.48 3.40 -23.64
CA GLN A 17 -15.44 4.72 -24.29
C GLN A 17 -16.03 5.76 -23.34
N ASN A 18 -15.27 6.81 -23.03
CA ASN A 18 -15.80 8.06 -22.52
C ASN A 18 -14.92 9.21 -23.07
N PRO A 19 -15.46 10.14 -23.89
CA PRO A 19 -14.62 10.93 -24.81
C PRO A 19 -14.29 12.34 -24.29
N ASN A 20 -13.81 12.52 -23.05
CA ASN A 20 -13.48 13.87 -22.54
C ASN A 20 -12.31 13.98 -21.55
N TYR A 21 -11.30 13.10 -21.62
CA TYR A 21 -10.01 13.37 -20.99
C TYR A 21 -8.86 12.99 -21.93
N SER A 22 -8.02 13.96 -22.26
CA SER A 22 -6.78 13.78 -23.01
C SER A 22 -5.91 12.70 -22.34
N LEU A 23 -5.64 11.64 -23.09
CA LEU A 23 -4.82 10.51 -22.68
C LEU A 23 -3.35 10.93 -22.55
N MET A 24 -2.94 11.39 -21.36
CA MET A 24 -1.54 11.22 -20.98
C MET A 24 -1.32 9.73 -20.67
N VAL A 25 -0.95 8.98 -21.71
CA VAL A 25 -0.38 7.64 -21.56
C VAL A 25 0.97 7.78 -20.87
N VAL A 26 0.96 7.78 -19.53
CA VAL A 26 2.18 7.60 -18.75
C VAL A 26 2.62 6.17 -18.96
N ARG A 27 3.56 5.94 -19.88
CA ARG A 27 4.31 4.68 -19.97
C ARG A 27 5.25 4.62 -18.76
N PRO A 28 5.11 3.67 -17.82
CA PRO A 28 6.14 3.44 -16.84
C PRO A 28 7.18 2.51 -17.47
N TYR A 29 8.35 3.07 -17.81
CA TYR A 29 9.56 2.29 -18.07
C TYR A 29 10.10 1.75 -16.74
N SER A 30 9.36 0.83 -16.13
CA SER A 30 9.86 -0.04 -15.08
C SER A 30 10.02 -1.40 -15.72
N SER A 31 11.19 -2.04 -15.59
CA SER A 31 11.39 -3.38 -16.16
C SER A 31 10.29 -4.30 -15.62
N SER A 32 9.44 -4.82 -16.52
CA SER A 32 8.30 -5.67 -16.19
C SER A 32 8.67 -6.79 -15.20
N SER A 33 9.93 -7.25 -15.27
CA SER A 33 10.52 -8.24 -14.36
C SER A 33 10.52 -7.82 -12.88
N SER A 34 10.83 -6.56 -12.54
CA SER A 34 10.94 -6.13 -11.13
C SER A 34 9.59 -6.11 -10.44
N VAL A 35 8.58 -5.51 -11.08
CA VAL A 35 7.18 -5.50 -10.59
C VAL A 35 6.68 -6.94 -10.42
N GLU A 36 6.98 -7.81 -11.38
CA GLU A 36 6.52 -9.19 -11.35
C GLU A 36 7.17 -10.00 -10.22
N ASN A 37 8.42 -9.71 -9.86
CA ASN A 37 9.08 -10.33 -8.71
C ASN A 37 8.35 -9.99 -7.39
N TYR A 38 8.04 -8.71 -7.17
CA TYR A 38 7.25 -8.28 -6.00
C TYR A 38 5.86 -8.91 -6.00
N TRP A 39 5.18 -8.90 -7.15
CA TRP A 39 3.82 -9.44 -7.28
C TRP A 39 3.75 -10.94 -6.98
N LYS A 40 4.68 -11.74 -7.51
CA LYS A 40 4.76 -13.18 -7.23
C LYS A 40 4.97 -13.49 -5.76
N LEU A 41 5.75 -12.68 -5.05
CA LEU A 41 5.95 -12.87 -3.61
C LEU A 41 4.68 -12.55 -2.82
N LEU A 42 3.97 -11.48 -3.19
CA LEU A 42 2.70 -11.10 -2.57
C LEU A 42 1.62 -12.19 -2.76
N GLN A 43 1.59 -12.85 -3.92
CA GLN A 43 0.68 -13.97 -4.15
C GLN A 43 1.03 -15.18 -3.28
N ARG A 44 2.32 -15.54 -3.16
CA ARG A 44 2.75 -16.68 -2.34
C ARG A 44 2.54 -16.48 -0.83
N SER A 45 2.62 -15.24 -0.36
CA SER A 45 2.34 -14.92 1.05
C SER A 45 0.87 -14.96 1.40
N ASN A 46 -0.03 -14.83 0.42
CA ASN A 46 -1.47 -14.95 0.68
C ASN A 46 -1.87 -16.37 1.11
N ASP A 47 -1.06 -17.38 0.72
CA ASP A 47 -1.36 -18.80 0.94
C ASP A 47 -0.55 -19.41 2.10
N SER A 48 0.45 -18.70 2.65
CA SER A 48 1.35 -19.23 3.68
C SER A 48 1.60 -18.20 4.78
N GLN A 49 1.73 -18.65 6.03
CA GLN A 49 2.05 -17.81 7.21
C GLN A 49 3.51 -17.27 7.19
N THR A 50 4.07 -17.11 5.99
CA THR A 50 5.43 -16.64 5.73
C THR A 50 5.56 -15.16 6.03
N ASN A 51 6.75 -14.75 6.48
CA ASN A 51 7.03 -13.34 6.78
C ASN A 51 7.17 -12.55 5.48
N LEU A 52 6.08 -11.88 5.08
CA LEU A 52 6.02 -11.07 3.87
C LEU A 52 7.12 -10.00 3.83
N GLU A 53 7.36 -9.31 4.94
CA GLU A 53 8.33 -8.22 5.00
C GLU A 53 9.76 -8.71 4.72
N LYS A 54 10.11 -9.91 5.25
CA LYS A 54 11.40 -10.55 4.98
C LYS A 54 11.52 -10.99 3.52
N THR A 55 10.47 -11.55 2.93
CA THR A 55 10.53 -11.99 1.52
C THR A 55 10.65 -10.82 0.56
N LEU A 56 9.94 -9.72 0.82
CA LEU A 56 10.02 -8.48 0.02
C LEU A 56 11.42 -7.85 0.06
N THR A 57 12.13 -7.95 1.19
CA THR A 57 13.51 -7.44 1.33
C THR A 57 14.51 -8.21 0.46
N ASN A 58 14.20 -9.45 0.07
CA ASN A 58 15.08 -10.28 -0.75
C ASN A 58 14.94 -10.00 -2.26
N VAL A 59 14.03 -9.13 -2.69
CA VAL A 59 13.86 -8.79 -4.10
C VAL A 59 15.07 -7.97 -4.56
N ARG A 60 15.77 -8.48 -5.57
CA ARG A 60 16.86 -7.74 -6.23
C ARG A 60 16.26 -6.63 -7.11
N GLY A 61 16.47 -5.38 -6.72
CA GLY A 61 16.05 -4.21 -7.49
C GLY A 61 15.65 -3.05 -6.59
N LYS A 62 15.96 -1.81 -7.02
CA LYS A 62 15.58 -0.61 -6.27
C LYS A 62 14.05 -0.47 -6.27
N LEU A 63 13.47 -0.22 -5.10
CA LEU A 63 12.07 0.16 -4.98
C LEU A 63 11.90 1.62 -5.41
N ASP A 64 10.98 1.88 -6.34
CA ASP A 64 10.62 3.23 -6.77
C ASP A 64 9.10 3.44 -6.75
N SER A 65 8.68 4.69 -6.93
CA SER A 65 7.27 5.08 -6.86
C SER A 65 6.43 4.43 -7.95
N SER A 66 7.02 4.11 -9.11
CA SER A 66 6.29 3.47 -10.21
C SER A 66 5.96 2.02 -9.87
N ILE A 67 6.93 1.28 -9.33
CA ILE A 67 6.73 -0.10 -8.86
C ILE A 67 5.65 -0.13 -7.78
N VAL A 68 5.75 0.75 -6.79
CA VAL A 68 4.75 0.83 -5.72
C VAL A 68 3.37 1.11 -6.31
N GLU A 69 3.23 2.11 -7.17
CA GLU A 69 1.95 2.44 -7.80
C GLU A 69 1.32 1.25 -8.55
N ILE A 70 2.11 0.53 -9.35
CA ILE A 70 1.60 -0.61 -10.12
C ILE A 70 1.12 -1.73 -9.18
N ILE A 71 1.88 -2.01 -8.11
CA ILE A 71 1.51 -3.03 -7.13
C ILE A 71 0.23 -2.65 -6.39
N LEU A 72 0.10 -1.39 -5.93
CA LEU A 72 -1.14 -0.94 -5.26
C LEU A 72 -2.35 -1.07 -6.19
N LYS A 73 -2.21 -0.71 -7.47
CA LYS A 73 -3.28 -0.89 -8.47
C LYS A 73 -3.65 -2.37 -8.63
N ARG A 74 -2.68 -3.27 -8.70
CA ARG A 74 -2.94 -4.72 -8.76
C ARG A 74 -3.63 -5.24 -7.49
N CYS A 75 -3.23 -4.78 -6.30
CA CYS A 75 -3.89 -5.15 -5.03
C CYS A 75 -5.34 -4.65 -4.98
N SER A 76 -5.60 -3.44 -5.48
CA SER A 76 -6.94 -2.85 -5.55
C SER A 76 -7.87 -3.68 -6.47
N ILE A 77 -7.39 -4.07 -7.66
CA ILE A 77 -8.16 -4.91 -8.61
C ILE A 77 -8.48 -6.29 -8.01
N ASN A 78 -7.54 -6.90 -7.30
CA ASN A 78 -7.72 -8.20 -6.65
C ASN A 78 -8.49 -8.11 -5.31
N ARG A 79 -9.08 -6.95 -4.99
CA ARG A 79 -9.82 -6.68 -3.74
C ARG A 79 -9.07 -7.03 -2.46
N SER A 80 -7.74 -6.96 -2.49
CA SER A 80 -6.87 -7.28 -1.35
C SER A 80 -6.30 -5.98 -0.76
N SER A 81 -7.18 -5.17 -0.16
CA SER A 81 -6.81 -3.90 0.47
C SER A 81 -5.83 -4.11 1.62
N LEU A 82 -6.02 -5.16 2.41
CA LEU A 82 -5.13 -5.53 3.52
C LEU A 82 -3.69 -5.77 3.04
N LEU A 83 -3.52 -6.61 2.01
CA LEU A 83 -2.21 -6.91 1.44
C LEU A 83 -1.58 -5.68 0.78
N GLY A 84 -2.38 -4.88 0.08
CA GLY A 84 -1.95 -3.63 -0.53
C GLY A 84 -1.44 -2.62 0.50
N LEU A 85 -2.16 -2.44 1.61
CA LEU A 85 -1.75 -1.59 2.72
C LEU A 85 -0.53 -2.12 3.43
N ARG A 86 -0.42 -3.44 3.59
CA ARG A 86 0.76 -4.06 4.20
C ARG A 86 2.01 -3.83 3.37
N PHE A 87 1.92 -4.03 2.05
CA PHE A 87 2.98 -3.68 1.11
C PHE A 87 3.31 -2.19 1.14
N PHE A 88 2.30 -1.32 1.18
CA PHE A 88 2.48 0.12 1.29
C PHE A 88 3.26 0.53 2.54
N ILE A 89 2.91 -0.05 3.69
CA ILE A 89 3.62 0.17 4.94
C ILE A 89 5.07 -0.28 4.80
N TRP A 90 5.31 -1.52 4.35
CA TRP A 90 6.66 -2.05 4.15
C TRP A 90 7.50 -1.17 3.22
N ALA A 91 6.92 -0.70 2.10
CA ALA A 91 7.57 0.20 1.16
C ALA A 91 8.03 1.48 1.87
N GLY A 92 7.15 2.10 2.66
CA GLY A 92 7.45 3.33 3.41
C GLY A 92 8.52 3.18 4.49
N LEU A 93 8.86 1.94 4.88
CA LEU A 93 9.90 1.65 5.86
C LEU A 93 11.29 1.43 5.23
N GLN A 94 11.38 1.31 3.91
CA GLN A 94 12.66 1.05 3.24
C GLN A 94 13.61 2.25 3.35
N PRO A 95 14.91 2.04 3.60
CA PRO A 95 15.86 3.13 3.80
C PRO A 95 15.95 4.07 2.59
N ASP A 96 15.93 3.51 1.38
CA ASP A 96 16.16 4.24 0.11
C ASP A 96 14.87 4.69 -0.60
N TYR A 97 13.72 4.54 0.05
CA TYR A 97 12.42 4.92 -0.51
C TYR A 97 11.56 5.65 0.52
N ARG A 98 10.82 6.67 0.06
CA ARG A 98 9.85 7.43 0.86
C ARG A 98 8.63 7.70 0.02
N HIS A 99 7.45 7.57 0.62
CA HIS A 99 6.20 7.93 -0.05
C HIS A 99 6.11 9.46 -0.22
N THR A 100 5.67 9.88 -1.40
CA THR A 100 5.26 11.27 -1.66
C THR A 100 3.82 11.49 -1.22
N SER A 101 3.41 12.75 -1.03
CA SER A 101 1.99 13.07 -0.73
C SER A 101 1.04 12.52 -1.80
N CYS A 102 1.44 12.57 -3.08
CA CYS A 102 0.66 11.97 -4.18
C CYS A 102 0.46 10.46 -3.99
N MET A 103 1.46 9.75 -3.46
CA MET A 103 1.39 8.32 -3.21
C MET A 103 0.44 7.98 -2.05
N PHE A 104 0.43 8.77 -0.98
CA PHE A 104 -0.59 8.67 0.08
C PHE A 104 -1.99 8.91 -0.46
N ASN A 105 -2.20 9.97 -1.24
CA ASN A 105 -3.50 10.29 -1.83
C ASN A 105 -4.02 9.12 -2.70
N LYS A 106 -3.12 8.54 -3.49
CA LYS A 106 -3.43 7.41 -4.37
C LYS A 106 -3.76 6.14 -3.58
N ALA A 107 -3.02 5.83 -2.51
CA ALA A 107 -3.33 4.72 -1.63
C ALA A 107 -4.70 4.88 -0.95
N CYS A 108 -5.01 6.08 -0.43
CA CYS A 108 -6.31 6.37 0.17
C CYS A 108 -7.47 6.13 -0.82
N LYS A 109 -7.31 6.54 -2.08
CA LYS A 109 -8.31 6.31 -3.14
C LYS A 109 -8.42 4.83 -3.54
N LEU A 110 -7.29 4.14 -3.74
CA LEU A 110 -7.27 2.75 -4.22
C LEU A 110 -7.86 1.75 -3.22
N PHE A 111 -7.74 2.04 -1.92
CA PHE A 111 -8.22 1.18 -0.84
C PHE A 111 -9.42 1.75 -0.10
N GLU A 112 -10.04 2.82 -0.64
CA GLU A 112 -11.27 3.42 -0.11
C GLU A 112 -11.15 3.79 1.38
N ILE A 113 -9.99 4.28 1.79
CA ILE A 113 -9.66 4.50 3.22
C ILE A 113 -10.64 5.47 3.88
N HIS A 114 -11.11 6.47 3.15
CA HIS A 114 -12.13 7.40 3.64
C HIS A 114 -13.47 6.69 3.92
N GLN A 115 -13.87 5.70 3.11
CA GLN A 115 -15.12 4.97 3.30
C GLN A 115 -14.98 3.80 4.28
N LYS A 116 -13.76 3.25 4.39
CA LYS A 116 -13.43 2.07 5.20
C LYS A 116 -12.23 2.35 6.10
N PRO A 117 -12.32 3.33 7.01
CA PRO A 117 -11.20 3.73 7.86
C PRO A 117 -10.68 2.60 8.77
N GLN A 118 -11.53 1.63 9.10
CA GLN A 118 -11.18 0.43 9.87
C GLN A 118 -10.05 -0.39 9.24
N THR A 119 -9.88 -0.34 7.92
CA THR A 119 -8.82 -1.09 7.20
C THR A 119 -7.41 -0.75 7.69
N ILE A 120 -7.20 0.47 8.21
CA ILE A 120 -5.92 0.87 8.82
C ILE A 120 -5.70 0.14 10.15
N SER A 121 -6.75 -0.02 10.96
CA SER A 121 -6.65 -0.80 12.20
C SER A 121 -6.49 -2.28 11.88
N ASP A 122 -7.20 -2.79 10.89
CA ASP A 122 -7.16 -4.19 10.46
C ASP A 122 -5.74 -4.60 10.03
N VAL A 123 -5.02 -3.73 9.29
CA VAL A 123 -3.65 -4.03 8.89
C VAL A 123 -2.71 -4.08 10.10
N LEU A 124 -2.84 -3.18 11.08
CA LEU A 124 -2.02 -3.22 12.31
C LEU A 124 -2.32 -4.46 13.15
N GLU A 125 -3.59 -4.85 13.25
CA GLU A 125 -3.98 -6.07 13.96
C GLU A 125 -3.44 -7.31 13.22
N SER A 126 -3.39 -7.31 11.89
CA SER A 126 -2.75 -8.39 11.13
C SER A 126 -1.26 -8.57 11.49
N TYR A 127 -0.53 -7.47 11.72
CA TYR A 127 0.85 -7.55 12.22
C TYR A 127 0.90 -8.17 13.62
N ARG A 128 -0.01 -7.77 14.52
CA ARG A 128 -0.08 -8.30 15.89
C ARG A 128 -0.39 -9.80 15.89
N MET A 129 -1.40 -10.24 15.14
CA MET A 129 -1.80 -11.64 15.02
C MET A 129 -0.70 -12.54 14.45
N GLU A 130 0.16 -12.00 13.59
CA GLU A 130 1.33 -12.70 13.05
C GLU A 130 2.60 -12.56 13.90
N ASN A 131 2.49 -11.99 15.12
CA ASN A 131 3.63 -11.69 16.00
C ASN A 131 4.73 -10.89 15.28
N ARG A 132 4.33 -9.92 14.46
CA ARG A 132 5.23 -9.01 13.75
C ARG A 132 5.37 -7.71 14.53
N LEU A 133 6.60 -7.21 14.57
CA LEU A 133 6.92 -5.96 15.26
C LEU A 133 6.32 -4.77 14.50
N VAL A 134 5.46 -4.02 15.19
CA VAL A 134 5.01 -2.69 14.76
C VAL A 134 5.94 -1.66 15.41
N SER A 135 6.44 -0.73 14.62
CA SER A 135 7.38 0.30 15.08
C SER A 135 6.76 1.70 15.06
N VAL A 136 7.41 2.66 15.71
CA VAL A 136 7.06 4.09 15.59
C VAL A 136 7.05 4.55 14.13
N LYS A 137 7.95 4.03 13.28
CA LYS A 137 7.95 4.33 11.83
C LYS A 137 6.70 3.79 11.13
N THR A 138 6.23 2.60 11.52
CA THR A 138 4.97 2.03 11.04
C THR A 138 3.81 2.97 11.36
N PHE A 139 3.72 3.43 12.62
CA PHE A 139 2.73 4.41 13.05
C PHE A 139 2.79 5.71 12.27
N LYS A 140 3.98 6.23 11.96
CA LYS A 140 4.13 7.41 11.10
C LYS A 140 3.50 7.20 9.72
N VAL A 141 3.69 6.03 9.09
CA VAL A 141 3.08 5.76 7.77
C VAL A 141 1.56 5.72 7.85
N VAL A 142 0.99 4.99 8.81
CA VAL A 142 -0.48 4.90 8.93
C VAL A 142 -1.14 6.20 9.37
N LEU A 143 -0.48 7.01 10.20
CA LEU A 143 -0.99 8.34 10.58
C LEU A 143 -0.99 9.32 9.40
N ASN A 144 -0.01 9.22 8.49
CA ASN A 144 -0.05 9.99 7.24
C ASN A 144 -1.18 9.54 6.32
N LEU A 145 -1.54 8.24 6.30
CA LEU A 145 -2.75 7.77 5.58
C LEU A 145 -4.02 8.36 6.19
N CYS A 146 -4.18 8.33 7.53
CA CYS A 146 -5.30 8.95 8.21
C CYS A 146 -5.38 10.46 7.90
N GLY A 147 -4.24 11.15 7.97
CA GLY A 147 -4.16 12.57 7.67
C GLY A 147 -4.57 12.92 6.25
N GLU A 148 -4.06 12.19 5.27
CA GLU A 148 -4.44 12.36 3.86
C GLU A 148 -5.92 12.02 3.61
N ALA A 149 -6.48 11.05 4.34
CA ALA A 149 -7.89 10.70 4.29
C ALA A 149 -8.81 11.61 5.13
N LYS A 150 -8.25 12.60 5.85
CA LYS A 150 -8.97 13.50 6.79
C LYS A 150 -9.69 12.76 7.94
N LEU A 151 -9.10 11.66 8.39
CA LEU A 151 -9.63 10.80 9.47
C LEU A 151 -8.99 11.18 10.81
N ALA A 152 -9.39 12.33 11.36
CA ALA A 152 -8.82 12.88 12.59
C ALA A 152 -9.08 11.97 13.81
N ASP A 153 -10.29 11.44 13.94
CA ASP A 153 -10.68 10.59 15.07
C ASP A 153 -9.95 9.25 15.05
N GLU A 154 -9.81 8.63 13.88
CA GLU A 154 -9.02 7.41 13.73
C GLU A 154 -7.54 7.65 13.99
N ALA A 155 -6.98 8.78 13.52
CA ALA A 155 -5.60 9.13 13.84
C ALA A 155 -5.39 9.24 15.36
N LEU A 156 -6.31 9.88 16.08
CA LEU A 156 -6.26 9.97 17.54
C LEU A 156 -6.40 8.59 18.20
N GLY A 157 -7.29 7.74 17.68
CA GLY A 157 -7.44 6.36 18.13
C GLY A 157 -6.14 5.55 17.99
N LEU A 158 -5.44 5.69 16.86
CA LEU A 158 -4.15 5.03 16.62
C LEU A 158 -3.06 5.53 17.56
N LEU A 159 -3.00 6.84 17.85
CA LEU A 159 -2.06 7.40 18.82
C LEU A 159 -2.22 6.77 20.20
N ARG A 160 -3.46 6.63 20.67
CA ARG A 160 -3.77 6.01 21.97
C ARG A 160 -3.40 4.52 21.99
N LYS A 161 -3.62 3.81 20.88
CA LYS A 161 -3.30 2.39 20.73
C LYS A 161 -1.80 2.09 20.64
N MET A 162 -0.93 3.07 20.39
CA MET A 162 0.53 2.83 20.26
C MET A 162 1.12 2.06 21.45
N GLY A 163 0.65 2.34 22.67
CA GLY A 163 1.11 1.66 23.88
C GLY A 163 0.84 0.16 23.88
N GLU A 164 -0.27 -0.28 23.29
CA GLU A 164 -0.60 -1.70 23.14
C GLU A 164 0.37 -2.44 22.19
N PHE A 165 1.00 -1.71 21.27
CA PHE A 165 2.05 -2.21 20.39
C PHE A 165 3.47 -2.00 20.96
N GLY A 166 3.59 -1.65 22.24
CA GLY A 166 4.88 -1.36 22.88
C GLY A 166 5.57 -0.09 22.35
N CYS A 167 4.83 0.77 21.63
CA CYS A 167 5.34 2.01 21.06
C CYS A 167 4.88 3.22 21.88
N ARG A 168 5.69 4.28 21.89
CA ARG A 168 5.29 5.59 22.45
C ARG A 168 5.28 6.64 21.34
N PRO A 169 4.26 7.52 21.28
CA PRO A 169 4.28 8.65 20.38
C PRO A 169 5.52 9.53 20.62
N ASP A 170 6.19 9.93 19.53
CA ASP A 170 7.27 10.91 19.57
C ASP A 170 6.78 12.29 19.10
N THR A 171 7.62 13.31 19.23
CA THR A 171 7.29 14.68 18.80
C THR A 171 6.89 14.73 17.33
N THR A 172 7.53 13.93 16.47
CA THR A 172 7.20 13.90 15.03
C THR A 172 5.78 13.38 14.80
N ILE A 173 5.36 12.35 15.54
CA ILE A 173 4.01 11.80 15.47
C ILE A 173 2.97 12.83 15.89
N PHE A 174 3.20 13.57 16.98
CA PHE A 174 2.29 14.65 17.38
C PHE A 174 2.23 15.77 16.35
N ASN A 175 3.36 16.14 15.74
CA ASN A 175 3.39 17.15 14.68
C ASN A 175 2.58 16.72 13.45
N ILE A 176 2.68 15.44 13.05
CA ILE A 176 1.86 14.87 11.96
C ILE A 176 0.37 15.03 12.31
N TYR A 177 -0.04 14.62 13.50
CA TYR A 177 -1.43 14.73 13.95
C TYR A 177 -1.93 16.17 13.92
N ILE A 178 -1.20 17.11 14.53
CA ILE A 178 -1.58 18.53 14.59
C ILE A 178 -1.72 19.12 13.19
N PHE A 179 -0.75 18.85 12.29
CA PHE A 179 -0.76 19.36 10.92
C PHE A 179 -2.00 18.93 10.13
N PHE A 180 -2.42 17.66 10.26
CA PHE A 180 -3.60 17.18 9.55
C PHE A 180 -4.90 17.57 10.24
N TYR A 181 -4.92 17.62 11.58
CA TYR A 181 -6.06 18.06 12.35
C TYR A 181 -6.42 19.52 12.03
N SER A 182 -5.42 20.41 11.93
CA SER A 182 -5.66 21.81 11.56
C SER A 182 -6.18 21.98 10.14
N LYS A 183 -5.79 21.10 9.21
CA LYS A 183 -6.27 21.13 7.81
C LYS A 183 -7.67 20.56 7.61
N SER A 184 -8.16 19.75 8.55
CA SER A 184 -9.46 19.09 8.45
C SER A 184 -10.59 19.89 9.09
N ASN A 185 -10.25 20.91 9.90
CA ASN A 185 -11.20 21.75 10.65
C ASN A 185 -11.27 23.22 10.15
N ILE A 186 -10.84 23.46 8.90
CA ILE A 186 -10.99 24.73 8.16
C ILE A 186 -11.69 24.41 6.85
#